data_AF-A0A1G8LAG1-F1
#
_entry.id   AF-A0A1G8LAG1-F1
#
_cell.length_a   1.000
_cell.length_b   1.000
_cell.length_c   1.000
_cell.angle_alpha   90.00
_cell.angle_beta   90.00
_cell.angle_gamma   90.00
#
_symmetry.space_group_name_H-M   'P 1'
#
loop_
_entity.id
_entity.type
_entity.pdbx_description
1 polymer ?
#
loop_
_entity_poly.entity_id
_entity_poly.type
_entity_poly.pdbx_seq_one_letter_code
_entity_poly.pdbx_strand_id
1 'polypeptide(L)'
;MNPSAALRGIDRLKQRCRTIQTGKTWLAKNVGFDDSEYRALLMRVAGVRSSKDLCDVRAAEDVILAMRKLGFPAASKAGKGDASVQGGEWRFVFRLPGERMSLGKKIFRCAQKIGAKQTPPVPVMSKAWVEGIARQATGLNAPGVAGKVSRKLETCDYDELRMIVQILESWAKKIGA
;
A
#
# COMPACT_ATOMS: atom_id res chain seq x y z
N MET A 1 16.70 -9.88 -32.72
CA MET A 1 16.41 -10.09 -31.29
C MET A 1 16.29 -8.74 -30.59
N ASN A 2 15.18 -8.46 -29.90
CA ASN A 2 14.90 -7.14 -29.33
C ASN A 2 15.48 -7.05 -27.89
N PRO A 3 16.55 -6.28 -27.63
CA PRO A 3 17.28 -6.29 -26.35
C PRO A 3 16.41 -5.87 -25.15
N SER A 4 15.34 -5.10 -25.39
CA SER A 4 14.36 -4.69 -24.38
C SER A 4 13.55 -5.87 -23.80
N ALA A 5 13.37 -6.97 -24.55
CA ALA A 5 12.65 -8.14 -24.05
C ALA A 5 13.48 -8.98 -23.06
N ALA A 6 14.79 -9.11 -23.32
CA ALA A 6 15.72 -9.86 -22.48
C ALA A 6 15.92 -9.20 -21.11
N LEU A 7 16.07 -7.86 -21.07
CA LEU A 7 16.17 -7.11 -19.82
C LEU A 7 14.91 -7.26 -18.95
N ARG A 8 13.72 -7.23 -19.57
CA ARG A 8 12.44 -7.48 -18.88
C ARG A 8 12.31 -8.92 -18.35
N GLY A 9 13.03 -9.88 -18.91
CA GLY A 9 13.09 -11.25 -18.40
C GLY A 9 13.94 -11.35 -17.14
N ILE A 10 15.13 -10.73 -17.16
CA ILE A 10 16.06 -10.70 -16.02
C ILE A 10 15.42 -10.02 -14.81
N ASP A 11 14.74 -8.89 -15.00
CA ASP A 11 14.06 -8.18 -13.91
C ASP A 11 12.92 -9.00 -13.30
N ARG A 12 12.17 -9.73 -14.14
CA ARG A 12 11.13 -10.65 -13.67
C ARG A 12 11.71 -11.79 -12.86
N LEU A 13 12.78 -12.42 -13.33
CA LEU A 13 13.46 -13.50 -12.62
C LEU A 13 13.95 -13.03 -11.24
N LYS A 14 14.64 -11.89 -11.19
CA LYS A 14 15.10 -11.28 -9.91
C LYS A 14 13.93 -11.05 -8.95
N GLN A 15 12.80 -10.55 -9.44
CA GLN A 15 11.61 -10.33 -8.62
C GLN A 15 11.01 -11.65 -8.10
N ARG A 16 11.03 -12.72 -8.89
CA ARG A 16 10.59 -14.05 -8.44
C ARG A 16 11.53 -14.65 -7.39
N CYS A 17 12.85 -14.56 -7.58
CA CYS A 17 13.83 -15.01 -6.59
C CYS A 17 13.65 -14.29 -5.23
N ARG A 18 13.36 -12.97 -5.25
CA ARG A 18 13.01 -12.22 -4.03
C ARG A 18 11.74 -12.75 -3.37
N THR A 19 10.71 -13.05 -4.16
CA THR A 19 9.45 -13.61 -3.66
C THR A 19 9.66 -14.97 -2.98
N ILE A 20 10.48 -15.83 -3.59
CA ILE A 20 10.87 -17.13 -3.01
C ILE A 20 11.60 -16.92 -1.68
N GLN A 21 12.53 -15.97 -1.61
CA GLN A 21 13.25 -15.68 -0.37
C GLN A 21 12.30 -15.20 0.75
N THR A 22 11.34 -14.33 0.43
CA THR A 22 10.29 -13.93 1.37
C THR A 22 9.44 -15.12 1.82
N GLY A 23 9.08 -16.01 0.89
CA GLY A 23 8.30 -17.20 1.21
C GLY A 23 9.05 -18.18 2.09
N LYS A 24 10.37 -18.33 1.92
CA LYS A 24 11.20 -19.14 2.81
C LYS A 24 11.07 -18.66 4.26
N THR A 25 11.29 -17.37 4.49
CA THR A 25 11.19 -16.78 5.84
C THR A 25 9.78 -16.90 6.41
N TRP A 26 8.75 -16.75 5.57
CA TRP A 26 7.36 -16.88 6.01
C TRP A 26 7.02 -18.32 6.40
N LEU A 27 7.38 -19.31 5.57
CA LEU A 27 7.11 -20.72 5.85
C LEU A 27 7.86 -21.20 7.10
N ALA A 28 9.12 -20.78 7.27
CA ALA A 28 9.88 -21.08 8.48
C ALA A 28 9.18 -20.56 9.75
N LYS A 29 8.62 -19.35 9.69
CA LYS A 29 7.94 -18.73 10.84
C LYS A 29 6.57 -19.32 11.15
N ASN A 30 5.78 -19.67 10.13
CA ASN A 30 4.36 -20.01 10.31
C ASN A 30 4.08 -21.51 10.25
N VAL A 31 4.91 -22.27 9.54
CA VAL A 31 4.71 -23.71 9.29
C VAL A 31 5.87 -24.53 9.88
N GLY A 32 6.92 -23.87 10.39
CA GLY A 32 8.13 -24.55 10.88
C GLY A 32 9.00 -25.11 9.76
N PHE A 33 8.81 -24.63 8.53
CA PHE A 33 9.49 -25.13 7.34
C PHE A 33 10.98 -24.78 7.36
N ASP A 34 11.83 -25.79 7.54
CA ASP A 34 13.25 -25.56 7.80
C ASP A 34 14.08 -25.34 6.51
N ASP A 35 15.37 -25.02 6.67
CA ASP A 35 16.27 -24.76 5.53
C ASP A 35 16.55 -26.02 4.71
N SER A 36 16.49 -27.21 5.32
CA SER A 36 16.69 -28.49 4.65
C SER A 36 15.49 -28.84 3.76
N GLU A 37 14.27 -28.65 4.27
CA GLU A 37 13.02 -28.81 3.53
C GLU A 37 12.91 -27.80 2.39
N TYR A 38 13.38 -26.57 2.59
CA TYR A 38 13.47 -25.57 1.54
C TYR A 38 14.44 -25.97 0.42
N ARG A 39 15.63 -26.48 0.75
CA ARG A 39 16.56 -27.00 -0.27
C ARG A 39 15.98 -28.22 -0.98
N ALA A 40 15.31 -29.13 -0.26
CA ALA A 40 14.65 -30.28 -0.85
C ALA A 40 13.53 -29.86 -1.82
N LEU A 41 12.75 -28.83 -1.47
CA LEU A 41 11.73 -28.26 -2.33
C LEU A 41 12.33 -27.71 -3.64
N LEU A 42 13.41 -26.93 -3.54
CA LEU A 42 14.10 -26.38 -4.71
C LEU A 42 14.69 -27.47 -5.60
N MET A 43 15.32 -28.48 -5.00
CA MET A 43 15.86 -29.63 -5.73
C MET A 43 14.76 -30.42 -6.44
N ARG A 44 13.61 -30.65 -5.77
CA ARG A 44 12.49 -31.39 -6.34
C ARG A 44 11.80 -30.65 -7.48
N VAL A 45 11.61 -29.34 -7.35
CA VAL A 45 10.80 -28.56 -8.30
C VAL A 45 11.64 -28.03 -9.46
N ALA A 46 12.86 -27.57 -9.19
CA ALA A 46 13.69 -26.88 -10.16
C ALA A 46 15.10 -27.49 -10.31
N GLY A 47 15.44 -28.56 -9.58
CA GLY A 47 16.75 -29.20 -9.67
C GLY A 47 17.91 -28.40 -9.08
N VAL A 48 17.62 -27.32 -8.34
CA VAL A 48 18.63 -26.39 -7.83
C VAL A 48 18.75 -26.43 -6.31
N ARG A 49 19.93 -26.08 -5.79
CA ARG A 49 20.18 -26.00 -4.33
C ARG A 49 19.91 -24.62 -3.74
N SER A 50 19.78 -23.61 -4.60
CA SER A 50 19.55 -22.22 -4.22
C SER A 50 18.60 -21.52 -5.19
N SER A 51 17.80 -20.59 -4.69
CA SER A 51 16.96 -19.73 -5.51
C SER A 51 17.76 -18.76 -6.39
N LYS A 52 19.05 -18.56 -6.09
CA LYS A 52 19.97 -17.76 -6.92
C LYS A 52 20.43 -18.49 -8.18
N ASP A 53 20.32 -19.81 -8.21
CA ASP A 53 20.73 -20.65 -9.33
C ASP A 53 19.58 -20.89 -10.32
N LEU A 54 18.42 -20.27 -10.09
CA LEU A 54 17.29 -20.31 -11.01
C LEU A 54 17.62 -19.51 -12.27
N CYS A 55 17.68 -20.19 -13.41
CA CYS A 55 17.99 -19.57 -14.70
C CYS A 55 16.75 -19.10 -15.48
N ASP A 56 15.57 -19.63 -15.15
CA ASP A 56 14.32 -19.36 -15.88
C ASP A 56 13.19 -18.89 -14.96
N VAL A 57 12.36 -18.00 -15.49
CA VAL A 57 11.18 -17.45 -14.81
C VAL A 57 10.15 -18.55 -14.53
N ARG A 58 9.98 -19.53 -15.42
CA ARG A 58 9.01 -20.62 -15.23
C ARG A 58 9.39 -21.50 -14.03
N ALA A 59 10.66 -21.89 -13.95
CA ALA A 59 11.17 -22.64 -12.80
C ALA A 59 10.94 -21.88 -11.48
N ALA A 60 11.13 -20.55 -11.48
CA ALA A 60 10.85 -19.72 -10.31
C ALA A 60 9.34 -19.65 -9.98
N GLU A 61 8.46 -19.66 -10.98
CA GLU A 61 7.01 -19.68 -10.79
C GLU A 61 6.51 -21.03 -10.26
N ASP A 62 7.08 -22.14 -10.71
CA ASP A 62 6.76 -23.48 -10.22
C ASP A 62 7.16 -23.64 -8.74
N VAL A 63 8.32 -23.11 -8.34
CA VAL A 63 8.73 -23.07 -6.93
C VAL A 63 7.74 -22.27 -6.10
N ILE A 64 7.33 -21.08 -6.57
CA ILE A 64 6.33 -20.25 -5.88
C ILE A 64 5.00 -20.99 -5.77
N LEU A 65 4.57 -21.71 -6.81
CA LEU A 65 3.36 -22.52 -6.77
C LEU A 65 3.46 -23.65 -5.74
N ALA A 66 4.59 -24.34 -5.66
CA ALA A 66 4.83 -25.37 -4.66
C ALA A 66 4.81 -24.80 -3.23
N MET A 67 5.43 -23.63 -3.01
CA MET A 67 5.36 -22.91 -1.73
C MET A 67 3.91 -22.53 -1.37
N ARG A 68 3.09 -22.14 -2.35
CA ARG A 68 1.67 -21.84 -2.11
C ARG A 68 0.87 -23.06 -1.67
N LYS A 69 1.18 -24.24 -2.20
CA LYS A 69 0.58 -25.50 -1.74
C LYS A 69 0.94 -25.80 -0.28
N LEU A 70 2.08 -25.31 0.19
CA LEU A 70 2.52 -25.39 1.59
C LEU A 70 1.95 -24.25 2.46
N GLY A 71 1.04 -23.44 1.92
CA GLY A 71 0.38 -22.35 2.65
C GLY A 71 1.04 -20.99 2.52
N PHE A 72 2.14 -20.84 1.76
CA PHE A 72 2.70 -19.51 1.48
C PHE A 72 1.63 -18.68 0.76
N PRO A 73 1.18 -17.54 1.33
CA PRO A 73 0.13 -16.76 0.69
C PRO A 73 0.59 -16.37 -0.71
N ALA A 74 -0.32 -16.49 -1.69
CA ALA A 74 -0.11 -15.78 -2.94
C ALA A 74 0.20 -14.33 -2.57
N ALA A 75 1.15 -13.70 -3.28
CA ALA A 75 1.34 -12.28 -3.15
C ALA A 75 0.01 -11.62 -3.49
N SER A 76 -0.83 -11.42 -2.46
CA SER A 76 -1.85 -10.40 -2.45
C SER A 76 -1.11 -9.18 -2.94
N LYS A 77 -1.60 -8.53 -3.98
CA LYS A 77 -1.07 -7.23 -4.41
C LYS A 77 -0.94 -6.38 -3.15
N ALA A 78 0.24 -6.36 -2.56
CA ALA A 78 0.50 -5.70 -1.31
C ALA A 78 0.46 -4.23 -1.69
N GLY A 79 -0.69 -3.60 -1.42
CA GLY A 79 -1.07 -2.32 -1.99
C GLY A 79 -2.37 -2.30 -2.82
N LYS A 80 -3.32 -3.20 -2.58
CA LYS A 80 -4.74 -2.85 -2.76
C LYS A 80 -5.42 -3.11 -1.42
N GLY A 81 -5.31 -2.12 -0.52
CA GLY A 81 -6.29 -2.02 0.55
C GLY A 81 -7.66 -2.06 -0.10
N ASP A 82 -8.56 -2.87 0.46
CA ASP A 82 -9.96 -3.03 0.06
C ASP A 82 -10.40 -2.13 -1.09
N ALA A 83 -10.49 -2.70 -2.30
CA ALA A 83 -11.08 -1.99 -3.44
C ALA A 83 -12.57 -1.65 -3.19
N SER A 84 -13.20 -2.24 -2.18
CA SER A 84 -14.52 -1.89 -1.64
C SER A 84 -14.49 -0.59 -0.80
N VAL A 85 -13.36 -0.26 -0.16
CA VAL A 85 -13.18 0.95 0.67
C VAL A 85 -12.47 2.07 -0.10
N GLN A 86 -11.60 1.74 -1.07
CA GLN A 86 -10.84 2.70 -1.90
C GLN A 86 -11.48 3.04 -3.25
N GLY A 87 -12.56 2.36 -3.65
CA GLY A 87 -12.99 2.29 -5.06
C GLY A 87 -13.68 3.54 -5.62
N GLY A 88 -14.55 4.20 -4.87
CA GLY A 88 -15.34 5.32 -5.39
C GLY A 88 -14.77 6.68 -5.01
N GLU A 89 -14.98 7.05 -3.76
CA GLU A 89 -14.91 8.45 -3.31
C GLU A 89 -13.47 8.99 -3.19
N TRP A 90 -12.50 8.17 -2.78
CA TRP A 90 -11.12 8.61 -2.51
C TRP A 90 -10.15 8.42 -3.69
N ARG A 91 -10.63 7.87 -4.81
CA ARG A 91 -9.79 7.55 -5.97
C ARG A 91 -9.12 8.79 -6.59
N PHE A 92 -9.71 9.98 -6.43
CA PHE A 92 -9.15 11.23 -6.94
C PHE A 92 -7.79 11.56 -6.31
N VAL A 93 -7.55 11.19 -5.05
CA VAL A 93 -6.29 11.46 -4.33
C VAL A 93 -5.08 10.92 -5.10
N PHE A 94 -5.23 9.74 -5.72
CA PHE A 94 -4.17 9.08 -6.48
C PHE A 94 -4.03 9.59 -7.91
N ARG A 95 -4.88 10.55 -8.31
CA ARG A 95 -4.86 11.22 -9.61
C ARG A 95 -4.48 12.70 -9.52
N LEU A 96 -4.33 13.25 -8.31
CA LEU A 96 -3.84 14.60 -8.11
C LEU A 96 -2.40 14.73 -8.64
N PRO A 97 -1.99 15.91 -9.12
CA PRO A 97 -0.63 16.11 -9.59
C PRO A 97 0.35 16.26 -8.43
N GLY A 98 1.51 15.58 -8.54
CA GLY A 98 2.72 15.77 -7.72
C GLY A 98 2.47 16.02 -6.24
N GLU A 99 2.80 17.23 -5.80
CA GLU A 99 2.75 17.67 -4.40
C GLU A 99 1.34 17.69 -3.79
N ARG A 100 0.29 17.86 -4.62
CA ARG A 100 -1.10 17.74 -4.15
C ARG A 100 -1.47 16.30 -3.86
N MET A 101 -0.92 15.33 -4.61
CA MET A 101 -1.14 13.91 -4.32
C MET A 101 -0.48 13.49 -3.01
N SER A 102 0.71 14.01 -2.68
CA SER A 102 1.35 13.68 -1.39
C SER A 102 0.53 14.23 -0.21
N LEU A 103 -0.02 15.44 -0.30
CA LEU A 103 -0.95 15.96 0.70
C LEU A 103 -2.28 15.20 0.74
N GLY A 104 -2.89 14.91 -0.42
CA GLY A 104 -4.12 14.12 -0.50
C GLY A 104 -3.97 12.74 0.13
N LYS A 105 -2.81 12.08 -0.05
CA LYS A 105 -2.50 10.80 0.60
C LYS A 105 -2.39 10.93 2.13
N LYS A 106 -1.87 12.06 2.64
CA LYS A 106 -1.84 12.34 4.09
C LYS A 106 -3.26 12.52 4.63
N ILE A 107 -4.10 13.28 3.94
CA ILE A 107 -5.54 13.45 4.28
C ILE A 107 -6.23 12.09 4.35
N PHE A 108 -6.06 11.26 3.32
CA PHE A 108 -6.62 9.91 3.27
C PHE A 108 -6.18 9.06 4.47
N ARG A 109 -4.88 9.06 4.81
CA ARG A 109 -4.37 8.33 5.98
C ARG A 109 -4.93 8.86 7.30
N CYS A 110 -5.08 10.17 7.44
CA CYS A 110 -5.71 10.76 8.64
C CYS A 110 -7.17 10.31 8.76
N ALA A 111 -7.92 10.31 7.65
CA ALA A 111 -9.29 9.83 7.62
C ALA A 111 -9.41 8.33 7.99
N GLN A 112 -8.43 7.49 7.63
CA GLN A 112 -8.37 6.09 8.06
C GLN A 112 -8.14 5.96 9.57
N LYS A 113 -7.16 6.70 10.11
CA LYS A 113 -6.86 6.69 11.56
C LYS A 113 -8.07 7.14 12.39
N ILE A 114 -8.71 8.22 11.94
CA ILE A 114 -9.89 8.76 12.59
C ILE A 114 -11.05 7.75 12.51
N GLY A 115 -11.29 7.17 11.34
CA GLY A 115 -12.35 6.19 11.14
C GLY A 115 -12.21 4.97 12.06
N ALA A 116 -10.99 4.47 12.24
CA ALA A 116 -10.70 3.34 13.13
C ALA A 116 -11.03 3.61 14.61
N LYS A 117 -11.13 4.88 15.02
CA LYS A 117 -11.48 5.30 16.39
C LYS A 117 -12.95 5.67 16.56
N GLN A 118 -13.74 5.67 15.49
CA GLN A 118 -15.18 5.88 15.59
C GLN A 118 -15.86 4.69 16.28
N THR A 119 -17.04 4.92 16.85
CA THR A 119 -17.89 3.86 17.41
C THR A 119 -19.26 3.91 16.71
N PRO A 120 -19.56 2.98 15.79
CA PRO A 120 -18.74 1.85 15.36
C PRO A 120 -17.52 2.27 14.48
N PRO A 121 -16.43 1.48 14.46
CA PRO A 121 -15.27 1.77 13.62
C PRO A 121 -15.63 1.75 12.14
N VAL A 122 -15.15 2.75 11.40
CA VAL A 122 -15.28 2.81 9.94
C VAL A 122 -13.90 2.72 9.29
N PRO A 123 -13.73 2.02 8.15
CA PRO A 123 -12.42 1.87 7.52
C PRO A 123 -11.74 3.18 7.10
N VAL A 124 -12.54 4.18 6.71
CA VAL A 124 -12.09 5.53 6.35
C VAL A 124 -13.27 6.49 6.52
N MET A 125 -13.02 7.70 7.02
CA MET A 125 -14.05 8.75 7.00
C MET A 125 -14.42 9.14 5.57
N SER A 126 -15.68 9.51 5.33
CA SER A 126 -16.11 9.97 4.01
C SER A 126 -15.47 11.31 3.64
N LYS A 127 -15.36 11.58 2.33
CA LYS A 127 -14.89 12.87 1.82
C LYS A 127 -15.78 14.01 2.31
N ALA A 128 -17.11 13.81 2.29
CA ALA A 128 -18.06 14.80 2.79
C ALA A 128 -17.84 15.15 4.26
N TRP A 129 -17.49 14.17 5.10
CA TRP A 129 -17.15 14.42 6.50
C TRP A 129 -15.88 15.27 6.63
N VAL A 130 -14.82 14.93 5.87
CA VAL A 130 -13.56 15.71 5.88
C VAL A 130 -13.79 17.14 5.41
N GLU A 131 -14.57 17.34 4.35
CA GLU A 131 -14.95 18.68 3.88
C GLU A 131 -15.79 19.44 4.91
N GLY A 132 -16.67 18.75 5.64
CA GLY A 132 -17.44 19.34 6.74
C GLY A 132 -16.54 19.86 7.86
N ILE A 133 -15.57 19.04 8.30
CA ILE A 133 -14.57 19.45 9.30
C ILE A 133 -13.72 20.62 8.80
N ALA A 134 -13.29 20.59 7.54
CA ALA A 134 -12.50 21.66 6.95
C ALA A 134 -13.28 22.99 6.87
N ARG A 135 -14.59 22.95 6.59
CA ARG A 135 -15.48 24.12 6.61
C ARG A 135 -15.72 24.67 8.02
N GLN A 136 -15.73 23.80 9.03
CA GLN A 136 -15.99 24.17 10.42
C GLN A 136 -14.73 24.60 11.17
N ALA A 137 -13.54 24.27 10.67
CA ALA A 137 -12.29 24.60 11.30
C ALA A 137 -12.09 26.12 11.40
N THR A 138 -12.25 26.66 12.60
CA THR A 138 -11.92 28.03 12.96
C THR A 138 -10.62 28.04 13.77
N GLY A 139 -9.66 28.91 13.40
CA GLY A 139 -8.48 29.20 14.25
C GLY A 139 -7.13 28.68 13.77
N LEU A 140 -7.02 28.08 12.58
CA LEU A 140 -5.72 27.77 11.94
C LEU A 140 -5.39 28.88 10.92
N ASN A 141 -4.88 30.01 11.42
CA ASN A 141 -4.44 31.12 10.58
C ASN A 141 -3.05 30.79 10.01
N ALA A 142 -2.99 30.29 8.78
CA ALA A 142 -1.76 30.33 7.99
C ALA A 142 -1.60 31.72 7.36
N PRO A 143 -0.38 32.26 7.23
CA PRO A 143 -0.16 33.53 6.51
C PRO A 143 -0.66 33.39 5.07
N GLY A 144 -1.63 34.21 4.66
CA GLY A 144 -2.13 34.26 3.28
C GLY A 144 -3.39 33.46 2.95
N VAL A 145 -3.95 32.67 3.89
CA VAL A 145 -5.22 31.97 3.67
C VAL A 145 -6.25 32.42 4.71
N ALA A 146 -6.87 33.58 4.45
CA ALA A 146 -8.03 34.02 5.20
C ALA A 146 -9.25 33.19 4.76
N GLY A 147 -9.59 32.14 5.50
CA GLY A 147 -10.93 31.58 5.40
C GLY A 147 -11.02 30.06 5.47
N LYS A 148 -12.21 29.63 5.90
CA LYS A 148 -12.68 28.25 5.91
C LYS A 148 -12.47 27.61 4.54
N VAL A 149 -11.82 26.45 4.49
CA VAL A 149 -11.67 25.70 3.23
C VAL A 149 -13.06 25.20 2.82
N SER A 150 -13.65 25.86 1.83
CA SER A 150 -15.03 25.62 1.39
C SER A 150 -15.09 24.78 0.10
N ARG A 151 -13.98 24.77 -0.66
CA ARG A 151 -13.81 24.04 -1.91
C ARG A 151 -13.81 22.53 -1.69
N LYS A 152 -14.16 21.77 -2.74
CA LYS A 152 -14.08 20.32 -2.72
C LYS A 152 -12.61 19.88 -2.69
N LEU A 153 -12.30 18.78 -2.00
CA LEU A 153 -10.91 18.28 -1.88
C LEU A 153 -10.22 18.06 -3.23
N GLU A 154 -10.98 17.74 -4.27
CA GLU A 154 -10.50 17.54 -5.65
C GLU A 154 -9.98 18.83 -6.30
N THR A 155 -10.55 19.97 -5.90
CA THR A 155 -10.29 21.28 -6.49
C THR A 155 -9.42 22.17 -5.61
N CYS A 156 -9.06 21.71 -4.41
CA CYS A 156 -8.21 22.45 -3.52
C CYS A 156 -6.80 22.65 -4.10
N ASP A 157 -6.25 23.82 -3.83
CA ASP A 157 -4.85 24.11 -4.10
C ASP A 157 -3.94 23.51 -3.01
N TYR A 158 -2.63 23.72 -3.16
CA TYR A 158 -1.65 23.14 -2.26
C TYR A 158 -1.80 23.64 -0.82
N ASP A 159 -2.03 24.94 -0.63
CA ASP A 159 -2.10 25.56 0.69
C ASP A 159 -3.38 25.15 1.43
N GLU A 160 -4.51 25.05 0.73
CA GLU A 160 -5.75 24.51 1.28
C GLU A 160 -5.60 23.05 1.70
N LEU A 161 -5.01 22.20 0.86
CA LEU A 161 -4.77 20.79 1.22
C LEU A 161 -3.84 20.67 2.43
N ARG A 162 -2.81 21.54 2.52
CA ARG A 162 -1.90 21.58 3.66
C ARG A 162 -2.63 21.98 4.94
N MET A 163 -3.51 22.95 4.87
CA MET A 163 -4.35 23.37 6.00
C MET A 163 -5.28 22.24 6.45
N ILE A 164 -5.93 21.54 5.51
CA ILE A 164 -6.79 20.38 5.83
C ILE A 164 -6.00 19.29 6.55
N VAL A 165 -4.77 19.00 6.13
CA VAL A 165 -3.89 18.06 6.86
C VAL A 165 -3.70 18.51 8.31
N GLN A 166 -3.36 19.78 8.56
CA GLN A 166 -3.15 20.31 9.91
C GLN A 166 -4.41 20.22 10.79
N ILE A 167 -5.58 20.53 10.22
CA ILE A 167 -6.87 20.40 10.89
C ILE A 167 -7.09 18.94 11.32
N LEU A 168 -6.93 18.00 10.38
CA LEU A 168 -7.15 16.57 10.65
C LEU A 168 -6.14 15.98 11.63
N GLU A 169 -4.87 16.38 11.57
CA GLU A 169 -3.86 15.97 12.53
C GLU A 169 -4.17 16.49 13.94
N SER A 170 -4.65 17.74 14.05
CA SER A 170 -5.10 18.32 15.32
C SER A 170 -6.32 17.58 15.87
N TRP A 171 -7.23 17.17 14.99
CA TRP A 171 -8.42 16.41 15.36
C TRP A 171 -8.06 14.99 15.80
N ALA A 172 -7.20 14.29 15.05
CA ALA A 172 -6.68 12.97 15.40
C ALA A 172 -6.02 12.98 16.79
N LYS A 173 -5.24 14.01 17.12
CA LYS A 173 -4.67 14.18 18.47
C LYS A 173 -5.75 14.30 19.55
N LYS A 174 -6.81 15.08 19.32
CA LYS A 174 -7.92 15.25 20.29
C LYS A 174 -8.64 13.94 20.61
N ILE A 175 -8.74 13.04 19.63
CA ILE A 175 -9.42 11.74 19.79
C ILE A 175 -8.47 10.57 20.12
N GLY A 176 -7.17 10.83 20.34
CA GLY A 176 -6.18 9.80 20.66
C GLY A 176 -5.88 8.82 19.52
N ALA A 177 -5.82 9.31 18.28
CA ALA A 177 -5.57 8.56 17.05
C ALA A 177 -4.15 8.70 16.48
#